data_AF-A0A7M2YZE2-F1
#
_entry.id   AF-A0A7M2YZE2-F1
#
_cell.length_a   1.000
_cell.length_b   1.000
_cell.length_c   1.000
_cell.angle_alpha   90.00
_cell.angle_beta   90.00
_cell.angle_gamma   90.00
#
_symmetry.space_group_name_H-M   'P 1'
#
loop_
_entity.id
_entity.type
_entity.pdbx_description
1 polymer ?
#
loop_
_entity_poly.entity_id
_entity_poly.type
_entity_poly.pdbx_seq_one_letter_code
_entity_poly.pdbx_strand_id
1 'polypeptide(L)'
;MTPRRPSHGHRLPERAGVLARLRGHGRSIVVHATLGLVLTVAVLGVLTVSSPDAKASEIAGTWEGGGYAPFSTLECPHPSTQFQLVSSPVREGSYAARFSITGNDVWSNGSVRCLAAKYDTGETTGMDKYFRLSVYIPSPGISSNLIWELHHPSSLYNLPGCGIAPFALTTDGSRLLFRIATGDCKVGAVNWSYWEPNIVIPGLSPYPKDTWIDLVIHIRFSESANGLVEVWNRVGGGSWPSSPQLTRSNIPTMPFSNATGVHDAKLYTEMGLYPGGPYSGSDTIYLDDYRRESSLAAALGSSAPAPAPAPASAPAPTPASAPAPAPASAPAPAPAPAKPTAPARPATPATSPKSAAGATAVPAAPGGSEAAVRLLEVKPYVIEWDGRLFPTPGAFRSYLIGLGIDWSAFLERHPAVASRVALPYVSWDGRRFYDQASLARLLAAQRVSYGAWALRHPQAAAILAGQPASSAPRTAAVVLEKRVALTWEGIGFTTAGGLRTFLAQRGIGWDAFLSRHPAVAQRLGLSSVNMGGVQIYTRSALSRWLAAHGGSLAKWVLKHPGAAERLTA
;
A
#
# COMPACT_ATOMS: atom_id res chain seq x y z
N MET A 1 44.71 50.90 -32.05
CA MET A 1 45.99 50.62 -32.73
C MET A 1 46.02 49.15 -33.15
N THR A 2 46.51 48.89 -34.37
CA THR A 2 47.05 47.62 -34.91
C THR A 2 46.24 46.30 -34.76
N PRO A 3 45.70 45.74 -35.87
CA PRO A 3 45.07 44.41 -35.92
C PRO A 3 46.01 43.32 -36.49
N ARG A 4 45.65 42.02 -36.36
CA ARG A 4 46.19 40.92 -37.19
C ARG A 4 45.12 39.86 -37.56
N ARG A 5 45.44 39.05 -38.58
CA ARG A 5 44.53 38.38 -39.54
C ARG A 5 44.39 36.84 -39.33
N PRO A 6 43.46 36.17 -40.05
CA PRO A 6 43.12 34.75 -39.87
C PRO A 6 43.79 33.78 -40.87
N SER A 7 43.83 32.49 -40.52
CA SER A 7 43.86 31.26 -41.36
C SER A 7 43.80 30.02 -40.42
N HIS A 8 43.51 28.75 -40.76
CA HIS A 8 42.98 27.97 -41.90
C HIS A 8 41.98 26.92 -41.31
N GLY A 9 41.22 26.06 -42.01
CA GLY A 9 40.96 25.81 -43.43
C GLY A 9 40.18 24.48 -43.60
N HIS A 10 39.21 24.41 -44.51
CA HIS A 10 38.41 23.20 -44.77
C HIS A 10 39.20 22.12 -45.53
N ARG A 11 39.12 20.85 -45.09
CA ARG A 11 39.14 19.64 -45.96
C ARG A 11 38.31 18.51 -45.33
N LEU A 12 37.31 18.04 -46.05
CA LEU A 12 36.70 16.71 -45.89
C LEU A 12 36.93 15.95 -47.19
N PRO A 13 37.39 14.68 -47.17
CA PRO A 13 37.57 13.89 -48.39
C PRO A 13 36.26 13.28 -48.90
N GLU A 14 36.31 12.83 -50.16
CA GLU A 14 35.16 12.51 -51.01
C GLU A 14 34.49 11.16 -50.73
N ARG A 15 33.25 11.02 -51.24
CA ARG A 15 32.54 9.74 -51.38
C ARG A 15 33.01 9.03 -52.65
N ALA A 16 33.22 7.71 -52.59
CA ALA A 16 33.37 6.87 -53.79
C ALA A 16 32.87 5.43 -53.56
N GLY A 17 32.14 4.88 -54.55
CA GLY A 17 31.67 3.48 -54.58
C GLY A 17 30.48 3.16 -53.64
N VAL A 18 29.56 2.25 -53.96
CA VAL A 18 29.45 1.30 -55.09
C VAL A 18 27.98 1.19 -55.52
N LEU A 19 27.70 1.29 -56.83
CA LEU A 19 26.40 0.96 -57.43
C LEU A 19 26.50 -0.38 -58.15
N ALA A 20 25.90 -1.43 -57.59
CA ALA A 20 25.80 -2.74 -58.24
C ALA A 20 24.55 -2.78 -59.15
N ARG A 21 24.77 -3.03 -60.45
CA ARG A 21 23.71 -3.28 -61.43
C ARG A 21 23.19 -4.72 -61.29
N LEU A 22 21.87 -4.91 -61.38
CA LEU A 22 21.27 -6.14 -61.91
C LEU A 22 20.22 -5.79 -62.97
N ARG A 23 20.38 -6.34 -64.17
CA ARG A 23 19.46 -6.21 -65.32
C ARG A 23 19.35 -7.57 -66.01
N GLY A 24 18.13 -8.02 -66.28
CA GLY A 24 17.80 -9.15 -67.18
C GLY A 24 18.08 -10.52 -66.57
N HIS A 25 17.20 -11.52 -66.72
CA HIS A 25 16.56 -11.90 -67.99
C HIS A 25 15.09 -12.29 -67.80
N GLY A 26 14.25 -11.99 -68.79
CA GLY A 26 12.91 -12.55 -68.89
C GLY A 26 12.88 -13.81 -69.76
N ARG A 27 11.86 -14.65 -69.58
CA ARG A 27 11.36 -15.57 -70.60
C ARG A 27 9.92 -15.96 -70.31
N SER A 28 9.01 -15.59 -71.22
CA SER A 28 7.65 -16.11 -71.25
C SER A 28 7.66 -17.57 -71.71
N ILE A 29 6.84 -18.42 -71.08
CA ILE A 29 6.29 -19.63 -71.70
C ILE A 29 4.79 -19.62 -71.41
N VAL A 30 4.00 -20.01 -72.40
CA VAL A 30 2.54 -19.97 -72.41
C VAL A 30 2.01 -21.39 -72.65
N VAL A 31 0.74 -21.63 -72.28
CA VAL A 31 -0.11 -22.78 -72.64
C VAL A 31 0.26 -24.12 -71.98
N HIS A 32 -0.58 -24.58 -71.03
CA HIS A 32 -1.63 -25.55 -71.36
C HIS A 32 -2.67 -25.65 -70.23
N ALA A 33 -3.94 -25.68 -70.62
CA ALA A 33 -5.05 -25.99 -69.73
C ALA A 33 -5.33 -27.49 -69.77
N THR A 34 -5.65 -28.10 -68.63
CA THR A 34 -6.40 -29.36 -68.59
C THR A 34 -7.40 -29.35 -67.45
N LEU A 35 -8.62 -29.71 -67.80
CA LEU A 35 -9.78 -29.80 -66.92
C LEU A 35 -9.60 -31.00 -65.98
N GLY A 36 -9.68 -30.78 -64.66
CA GLY A 36 -9.48 -31.81 -63.64
C GLY A 36 -10.56 -31.74 -62.56
N LEU A 37 -11.75 -32.25 -62.87
CA LEU A 37 -12.87 -32.35 -61.94
C LEU A 37 -12.56 -33.40 -60.85
N VAL A 38 -12.03 -32.96 -59.70
CA VAL A 38 -11.90 -33.80 -58.50
C VAL A 38 -12.82 -33.25 -57.42
N LEU A 39 -13.83 -34.06 -57.08
CA LEU A 39 -14.86 -33.79 -56.09
C LEU A 39 -14.26 -33.82 -54.68
N THR A 40 -13.61 -32.73 -54.25
CA THR A 40 -13.13 -32.60 -52.88
C THR A 40 -14.30 -32.24 -51.96
N VAL A 41 -14.72 -33.20 -51.14
CA VAL A 41 -15.75 -33.00 -50.11
C VAL A 41 -15.31 -31.87 -49.19
N ALA A 42 -16.01 -30.74 -49.26
CA ALA A 42 -15.82 -29.61 -48.37
C ALA A 42 -16.33 -29.99 -46.97
N VAL A 43 -15.51 -30.69 -46.20
CA VAL A 43 -15.67 -30.77 -44.75
C VAL A 43 -15.49 -29.35 -44.24
N LEU A 44 -16.62 -28.71 -43.92
CA LEU A 44 -16.67 -27.42 -43.24
C LEU A 44 -16.19 -27.62 -41.79
N GLY A 45 -14.91 -27.93 -41.65
CA GLY A 45 -14.22 -27.94 -40.38
C GLY A 45 -14.20 -26.52 -39.86
N VAL A 46 -15.20 -26.18 -39.04
CA VAL A 46 -15.18 -24.97 -38.22
C VAL A 46 -13.99 -25.14 -37.29
N LEU A 47 -12.83 -24.65 -37.75
CA LEU A 47 -11.68 -24.38 -36.91
C LEU A 47 -12.12 -23.28 -35.96
N THR A 48 -12.70 -23.69 -34.83
CA THR A 48 -12.75 -22.88 -33.63
C THR A 48 -11.31 -22.61 -33.24
N VAL A 49 -10.73 -21.55 -33.82
CA VAL A 49 -9.49 -20.97 -33.33
C VAL A 49 -9.81 -20.56 -31.91
N SER A 50 -9.38 -21.38 -30.95
CA SER A 50 -9.47 -21.05 -29.54
C SER A 50 -8.74 -19.72 -29.39
N SER A 51 -9.49 -18.65 -29.17
CA SER A 51 -8.90 -17.36 -28.81
C SER A 51 -7.92 -17.63 -27.67
N PRO A 52 -6.64 -17.21 -27.79
CA PRO A 52 -5.66 -17.52 -26.77
C PRO A 52 -6.20 -17.05 -25.42
N ASP A 53 -6.35 -17.98 -24.48
CA ASP A 53 -7.02 -17.72 -23.20
C ASP A 53 -6.49 -16.42 -22.63
N ALA A 54 -7.39 -15.45 -22.43
CA ALA A 54 -7.04 -14.16 -21.87
C ALA A 54 -6.49 -14.42 -20.47
N LYS A 55 -5.15 -14.42 -20.36
CA LYS A 55 -4.47 -14.69 -19.09
C LYS A 55 -5.04 -13.75 -18.05
N ALA A 56 -5.41 -14.30 -16.89
CA ALA A 56 -5.90 -13.50 -15.79
C ALA A 56 -4.94 -12.34 -15.51
N SER A 57 -5.51 -11.17 -15.23
CA SER A 57 -4.78 -9.94 -14.93
C SER A 57 -3.63 -10.23 -13.97
N GLU A 58 -2.43 -9.73 -14.26
CA GLU A 58 -1.28 -9.98 -13.39
C GLU A 58 -1.51 -9.35 -12.01
N ILE A 59 -2.21 -8.22 -11.98
CA ILE A 59 -2.64 -7.51 -10.78
C ILE A 59 -4.00 -6.89 -11.06
N ALA A 60 -5.06 -7.47 -10.47
CA ALA A 60 -6.38 -6.85 -10.40
C ALA A 60 -6.52 -6.07 -9.08
N GLY A 61 -6.59 -4.74 -9.17
CA GLY A 61 -6.85 -3.83 -8.05
C GLY A 61 -8.34 -3.57 -7.81
N THR A 62 -9.21 -4.53 -8.13
CA THR A 62 -10.66 -4.37 -8.03
C THR A 62 -11.14 -4.34 -6.58
N TRP A 63 -12.07 -3.45 -6.27
CA TRP A 63 -12.51 -3.20 -4.89
C TRP A 63 -13.53 -4.23 -4.36
N GLU A 64 -13.95 -5.16 -5.22
CA GLU A 64 -14.88 -6.27 -4.92
C GLU A 64 -14.45 -7.16 -3.75
N GLY A 65 -13.17 -7.15 -3.38
CA GLY A 65 -12.62 -7.94 -2.25
C GLY A 65 -13.03 -7.46 -0.86
N GLY A 66 -13.78 -6.37 -0.72
CA GLY A 66 -14.26 -5.88 0.59
C GLY A 66 -13.20 -5.09 1.37
N GLY A 67 -12.71 -4.01 0.78
CA GLY A 67 -11.80 -3.04 1.38
C GLY A 67 -10.67 -2.67 0.43
N TYR A 68 -9.53 -2.23 0.96
CA TYR A 68 -8.31 -1.97 0.18
C TYR A 68 -7.44 -3.25 -0.02
N ALA A 69 -8.01 -4.44 0.16
CA ALA A 69 -7.31 -5.73 0.16
C ALA A 69 -6.41 -6.04 -1.07
N PRO A 70 -6.63 -5.51 -2.30
CA PRO A 70 -5.68 -5.68 -3.39
C PRO A 70 -4.34 -4.96 -3.17
N PHE A 71 -4.34 -3.93 -2.33
CA PHE A 71 -3.21 -3.06 -2.00
C PHE A 71 -2.53 -3.52 -0.70
N SER A 72 -1.25 -3.19 -0.55
CA SER A 72 -0.46 -3.57 0.62
C SER A 72 -0.82 -2.76 1.86
N THR A 73 -1.20 -1.48 1.70
CA THR A 73 -1.58 -0.58 2.79
C THR A 73 -2.39 0.62 2.29
N LEU A 74 -2.93 1.38 3.24
CA LEU A 74 -3.32 2.77 3.04
C LEU A 74 -2.29 3.72 3.69
N GLU A 75 -1.79 4.69 2.94
CA GLU A 75 -1.09 5.88 3.44
C GLU A 75 -2.08 6.99 3.79
N CYS A 76 -2.99 6.72 4.73
CA CYS A 76 -4.02 7.67 5.16
C CYS A 76 -3.94 7.81 6.69
N PRO A 77 -3.72 9.01 7.27
CA PRO A 77 -3.66 9.18 8.73
C PRO A 77 -4.98 8.81 9.44
N HIS A 78 -6.11 8.98 8.76
CA HIS A 78 -7.46 8.74 9.26
C HIS A 78 -8.24 7.86 8.25
N PRO A 79 -7.86 6.59 8.07
CA PRO A 79 -8.36 5.77 6.97
C PRO A 79 -9.89 5.56 7.02
N SER A 80 -10.51 5.61 8.20
CA SER A 80 -11.96 5.48 8.40
C SER A 80 -12.79 6.66 7.86
N THR A 81 -12.18 7.84 7.67
CA THR A 81 -12.85 9.03 7.09
C THR A 81 -12.36 9.33 5.68
N GLN A 82 -11.11 8.97 5.38
CA GLN A 82 -10.46 9.27 4.11
C GLN A 82 -10.62 8.21 3.02
N PHE A 83 -10.79 6.93 3.39
CA PHE A 83 -11.01 5.83 2.44
C PHE A 83 -12.35 5.14 2.74
N GLN A 84 -13.18 4.98 1.71
CA GLN A 84 -14.45 4.26 1.81
C GLN A 84 -14.68 3.45 0.53
N LEU A 85 -15.18 2.23 0.66
CA LEU A 85 -15.84 1.58 -0.48
C LEU A 85 -17.24 2.15 -0.64
N VAL A 86 -17.60 2.48 -1.88
CA VAL A 86 -18.93 3.00 -2.23
C VAL A 86 -19.54 2.16 -3.35
N SER A 87 -20.86 2.01 -3.32
CA SER A 87 -21.64 1.38 -4.40
C SER A 87 -22.19 2.39 -5.42
N SER A 88 -21.83 3.67 -5.28
CA SER A 88 -22.07 4.71 -6.29
C SER A 88 -21.14 5.93 -6.05
N PRO A 89 -20.50 6.50 -7.09
CA PRO A 89 -20.39 5.95 -8.45
C PRO A 89 -19.54 4.67 -8.44
N VAL A 90 -19.81 3.75 -9.37
CA VAL A 90 -19.03 2.53 -9.62
C VAL A 90 -18.74 2.47 -11.11
N ARG A 91 -17.56 1.96 -11.50
CA ARG A 91 -17.20 1.73 -12.90
C ARG A 91 -17.36 0.27 -13.29
N GLU A 92 -16.92 -0.64 -12.43
CA GLU A 92 -17.00 -2.08 -12.64
C GLU A 92 -17.44 -2.79 -11.36
N GLY A 93 -18.18 -3.89 -11.50
CA GLY A 93 -18.60 -4.69 -10.36
C GLY A 93 -19.60 -3.95 -9.47
N SER A 94 -19.31 -3.92 -8.17
CA SER A 94 -20.20 -3.49 -7.11
C SER A 94 -19.65 -2.32 -6.29
N TYR A 95 -18.34 -2.09 -6.34
CA TYR A 95 -17.66 -1.10 -5.51
C TYR A 95 -16.56 -0.32 -6.22
N ALA A 96 -16.52 0.99 -5.97
CA ALA A 96 -15.35 1.84 -6.21
C ALA A 96 -14.75 2.31 -4.88
N ALA A 97 -13.48 2.71 -4.89
CA ALA A 97 -12.86 3.37 -3.75
C ALA A 97 -13.06 4.88 -3.82
N ARG A 98 -13.74 5.44 -2.82
CA ARG A 98 -13.78 6.87 -2.54
C ARG A 98 -12.55 7.26 -1.72
N PHE A 99 -11.76 8.20 -2.23
CA PHE A 99 -10.67 8.86 -1.52
C PHE A 99 -11.07 10.30 -1.19
N SER A 100 -10.79 10.73 0.05
CA SER A 100 -11.13 12.05 0.56
C SER A 100 -9.99 12.59 1.41
N ILE A 101 -9.64 13.86 1.24
CA ILE A 101 -8.65 14.54 2.08
C ILE A 101 -9.14 15.94 2.48
N THR A 102 -8.63 16.43 3.60
CA THR A 102 -8.79 17.79 4.12
C THR A 102 -7.44 18.32 4.59
N GLY A 103 -7.32 19.64 4.83
CA GLY A 103 -6.11 20.22 5.44
C GLY A 103 -5.71 19.66 6.81
N ASN A 104 -6.59 18.92 7.50
CA ASN A 104 -6.30 18.29 8.79
C ASN A 104 -5.70 16.88 8.66
N ASP A 105 -5.79 16.25 7.49
CA ASP A 105 -5.37 14.87 7.26
C ASP A 105 -3.86 14.74 7.04
N VAL A 106 -3.09 15.17 8.03
CA VAL A 106 -1.62 15.24 7.99
C VAL A 106 -0.99 13.88 8.33
N TRP A 107 -0.27 13.32 7.38
CA TRP A 107 0.49 12.07 7.52
C TRP A 107 1.74 12.25 8.39
N SER A 108 2.39 11.15 8.74
CA SER A 108 3.54 11.11 9.67
C SER A 108 4.77 11.93 9.22
N ASN A 109 4.86 12.28 7.93
CA ASN A 109 5.90 13.13 7.35
C ASN A 109 5.50 14.61 7.19
N GLY A 110 4.34 15.02 7.72
CA GLY A 110 3.82 16.38 7.61
C GLY A 110 3.08 16.70 6.30
N SER A 111 3.01 15.77 5.35
CA SER A 111 2.22 15.95 4.12
C SER A 111 0.76 15.52 4.30
N VAL A 112 -0.19 16.22 3.67
CA VAL A 112 -1.55 15.70 3.55
C VAL A 112 -1.58 14.63 2.46
N ARG A 113 -2.18 13.47 2.72
CA ARG A 113 -2.41 12.41 1.71
C ARG A 113 -3.46 11.38 2.15
N CYS A 114 -4.01 10.67 1.19
CA CYS A 114 -4.58 9.33 1.37
C CYS A 114 -4.36 8.53 0.08
N LEU A 115 -3.44 7.56 0.11
CA LEU A 115 -3.10 6.72 -1.03
C LEU A 115 -3.28 5.24 -0.67
N ALA A 116 -3.80 4.43 -1.58
CA ALA A 116 -3.69 2.97 -1.53
C ALA A 116 -2.38 2.58 -2.24
N ALA A 117 -1.46 1.97 -1.50
CA ALA A 117 -0.12 1.64 -1.97
C ALA A 117 0.07 0.13 -2.10
N LYS A 118 0.63 -0.32 -3.22
CA LYS A 118 0.93 -1.72 -3.49
C LYS A 118 2.42 -1.88 -3.78
N TYR A 119 3.21 -2.03 -2.72
CA TYR A 119 4.69 -2.03 -2.77
C TYR A 119 5.32 -3.25 -3.47
N ASP A 120 4.52 -4.24 -3.88
CA ASP A 120 4.97 -5.52 -4.46
C ASP A 120 4.67 -5.67 -5.96
N THR A 121 4.31 -4.59 -6.68
CA THR A 121 4.10 -4.68 -8.15
C THR A 121 5.40 -4.91 -8.91
N GLY A 122 6.46 -4.17 -8.60
CA GLY A 122 7.84 -4.52 -8.97
C GLY A 122 8.21 -4.30 -10.44
N GLU A 123 7.66 -3.26 -11.07
CA GLU A 123 8.03 -2.81 -12.41
C GLU A 123 9.54 -2.49 -12.48
N THR A 124 10.24 -3.01 -13.49
CA THR A 124 11.71 -2.91 -13.58
C THR A 124 12.17 -2.93 -15.04
N THR A 125 13.47 -2.70 -15.28
CA THR A 125 14.07 -2.66 -16.62
C THR A 125 13.74 -3.93 -17.43
N GLY A 126 13.40 -3.75 -18.71
CA GLY A 126 13.07 -4.84 -19.63
C GLY A 126 11.60 -5.30 -19.56
N MET A 127 10.79 -4.80 -18.62
CA MET A 127 9.35 -5.05 -18.63
C MET A 127 8.63 -4.20 -19.68
N ASP A 128 7.53 -4.74 -20.22
CA ASP A 128 6.58 -4.08 -21.13
C ASP A 128 5.19 -4.36 -20.53
N LYS A 129 4.50 -3.30 -20.08
CA LYS A 129 3.28 -3.40 -19.25
C LYS A 129 2.25 -2.34 -19.60
N TYR A 130 1.00 -2.68 -19.35
CA TYR A 130 -0.15 -1.79 -19.51
C TYR A 130 -0.83 -1.62 -18.15
N PHE A 131 -1.09 -0.37 -17.76
CA PHE A 131 -1.82 0.00 -16.56
C PHE A 131 -3.18 0.53 -16.98
N ARG A 132 -4.25 -0.08 -16.49
CA ARG A 132 -5.62 0.42 -16.63
C ARG A 132 -6.02 1.06 -15.31
N LEU A 133 -6.74 2.17 -15.37
CA LEU A 133 -7.45 2.75 -14.22
C LEU A 133 -8.62 3.60 -14.70
N SER A 134 -9.63 3.73 -13.83
CA SER A 134 -10.75 4.63 -14.03
C SER A 134 -10.82 5.66 -12.91
N VAL A 135 -11.04 6.92 -13.28
CA VAL A 135 -11.08 8.07 -12.36
C VAL A 135 -12.43 8.78 -12.52
N TYR A 136 -13.11 9.07 -11.43
CA TYR A 136 -14.29 9.92 -11.39
C TYR A 136 -14.00 11.14 -10.52
N ILE A 137 -14.16 12.33 -11.11
CA ILE A 137 -13.99 13.61 -10.42
C ILE A 137 -15.36 14.29 -10.30
N PRO A 138 -15.89 14.55 -9.09
CA PRO A 138 -17.20 15.18 -8.90
C PRO A 138 -17.29 16.63 -9.41
N SER A 139 -18.50 17.17 -9.56
CA SER A 139 -18.79 18.56 -10.02
C SER A 139 -17.97 19.69 -9.40
N PRO A 140 -17.68 19.71 -8.07
CA PRO A 140 -16.77 20.71 -7.49
C PRO A 140 -15.40 20.72 -8.17
N GLY A 141 -14.98 19.59 -8.73
CA GLY A 141 -13.60 19.33 -9.13
C GLY A 141 -12.77 18.86 -7.95
N ILE A 142 -11.47 18.79 -8.18
CA ILE A 142 -10.46 18.73 -7.11
C ILE A 142 -9.38 19.76 -7.40
N SER A 143 -8.64 20.17 -6.37
CA SER A 143 -7.46 21.03 -6.51
C SER A 143 -6.24 20.26 -7.03
N SER A 144 -5.07 20.90 -7.10
CA SER A 144 -3.83 20.30 -7.56
C SER A 144 -3.43 19.07 -6.72
N ASN A 145 -3.55 17.87 -7.32
CA ASN A 145 -3.28 16.59 -6.66
C ASN A 145 -2.59 15.61 -7.60
N LEU A 146 -1.82 14.69 -7.00
CA LEU A 146 -1.49 13.40 -7.58
C LEU A 146 -2.65 12.42 -7.35
N ILE A 147 -2.99 11.66 -8.39
CA ILE A 147 -4.13 10.73 -8.44
C ILE A 147 -3.66 9.27 -8.52
N TRP A 148 -2.63 9.01 -9.32
CA TRP A 148 -1.99 7.70 -9.50
C TRP A 148 -0.51 7.90 -9.78
N GLU A 149 0.34 7.00 -9.30
CA GLU A 149 1.75 6.96 -9.67
C GLU A 149 2.34 5.54 -9.72
N LEU A 150 3.47 5.45 -10.43
CA LEU A 150 4.50 4.46 -10.14
C LEU A 150 5.62 5.17 -9.40
N HIS A 151 5.81 4.86 -8.13
CA HIS A 151 6.83 5.43 -7.27
C HIS A 151 8.04 4.50 -7.17
N HIS A 152 9.24 5.07 -7.11
CA HIS A 152 10.51 4.35 -6.95
C HIS A 152 10.80 3.95 -5.48
N PRO A 153 11.66 2.95 -5.23
CA PRO A 153 11.97 2.49 -3.87
C PRO A 153 12.84 3.49 -3.08
N SER A 154 13.00 3.20 -1.79
CA SER A 154 13.73 4.04 -0.82
C SER A 154 15.23 4.18 -1.10
N SER A 155 15.81 3.35 -1.98
CA SER A 155 17.15 3.52 -2.53
C SER A 155 17.27 4.72 -3.47
N LEU A 156 16.17 5.17 -4.08
CA LEU A 156 16.12 6.37 -4.91
C LEU A 156 15.48 7.56 -4.19
N TYR A 157 14.30 7.42 -3.58
CA TYR A 157 13.58 8.61 -3.07
C TYR A 157 14.27 9.32 -1.90
N ASN A 158 15.15 8.64 -1.16
CA ASN A 158 15.95 9.25 -0.10
C ASN A 158 17.19 10.00 -0.63
N LEU A 159 17.52 9.88 -1.91
CA LEU A 159 18.60 10.64 -2.52
C LEU A 159 18.13 12.08 -2.78
N PRO A 160 18.90 13.11 -2.37
CA PRO A 160 18.52 14.50 -2.58
C PRO A 160 18.19 14.81 -4.05
N GLY A 161 16.98 15.31 -4.30
CA GLY A 161 16.49 15.64 -5.65
C GLY A 161 15.82 14.49 -6.41
N CYS A 162 15.96 13.25 -5.97
CA CYS A 162 15.43 12.05 -6.63
C CYS A 162 14.11 11.54 -6.04
N GLY A 163 13.42 12.34 -5.21
CA GLY A 163 12.18 11.97 -4.52
C GLY A 163 10.89 12.24 -5.30
N ILE A 164 10.93 12.23 -6.63
CA ILE A 164 9.76 12.52 -7.49
C ILE A 164 9.44 11.28 -8.31
N ALA A 165 8.23 10.73 -8.12
CA ALA A 165 7.78 9.55 -8.83
C ALA A 165 7.93 9.67 -10.35
N PRO A 166 8.52 8.66 -11.02
CA PRO A 166 8.83 8.70 -12.45
C PRO A 166 7.60 8.82 -13.35
N PHE A 167 6.46 8.25 -12.95
CA PHE A 167 5.20 8.33 -13.68
C PHE A 167 4.10 8.73 -12.73
N ALA A 168 3.33 9.76 -13.08
CA ALA A 168 2.16 10.14 -12.31
C ALA A 168 1.04 10.70 -13.20
N LEU A 169 -0.20 10.34 -12.86
CA LEU A 169 -1.39 11.07 -13.26
C LEU A 169 -1.63 12.13 -12.18
N THR A 170 -1.61 13.41 -12.57
CA THR A 170 -1.86 14.53 -11.67
C THR A 170 -2.93 15.45 -12.26
N THR A 171 -3.36 16.42 -11.46
CA THR A 171 -4.14 17.57 -11.93
C THR A 171 -3.56 18.86 -11.36
N ASP A 172 -3.81 19.98 -12.06
CA ASP A 172 -3.56 21.34 -11.58
C ASP A 172 -4.81 22.04 -11.03
N GLY A 173 -5.92 21.30 -10.91
CA GLY A 173 -7.23 21.82 -10.56
C GLY A 173 -8.21 21.92 -11.73
N SER A 174 -7.70 21.96 -12.97
CA SER A 174 -8.50 22.17 -14.18
C SER A 174 -8.23 21.15 -15.30
N ARG A 175 -7.01 20.62 -15.38
CA ARG A 175 -6.55 19.69 -16.44
C ARG A 175 -6.07 18.39 -15.81
N LEU A 176 -6.21 17.27 -16.53
CA LEU A 176 -5.44 16.07 -16.20
C LEU A 176 -4.11 16.10 -16.94
N LEU A 177 -3.05 15.88 -16.17
CA LEU A 177 -1.66 15.95 -16.59
C LEU A 177 -0.99 14.60 -16.39
N PHE A 178 -0.13 14.22 -17.31
CA PHE A 178 0.78 13.09 -17.15
C PHE A 178 2.20 13.60 -16.90
N ARG A 179 2.89 12.99 -15.94
CA ARG A 179 4.29 13.26 -15.60
C ARG A 179 5.17 12.13 -16.12
N ILE A 180 6.32 12.50 -16.67
CA ILE A 180 7.44 11.59 -16.88
C ILE A 180 8.71 12.23 -16.30
N ALA A 181 9.38 11.54 -15.38
CA ALA A 181 10.55 12.00 -14.62
C ALA A 181 11.56 10.85 -14.43
N THR A 182 12.37 10.59 -15.46
CA THR A 182 13.03 9.28 -15.65
C THR A 182 14.49 9.36 -16.12
N GLY A 183 15.15 8.20 -16.10
CA GLY A 183 16.58 8.05 -16.39
C GLY A 183 17.46 8.42 -15.20
N ASP A 184 18.66 8.94 -15.47
CA ASP A 184 19.65 9.25 -14.44
C ASP A 184 19.22 10.45 -13.57
N CYS A 185 19.08 10.24 -12.25
CA CYS A 185 18.88 11.31 -11.29
C CYS A 185 20.21 11.97 -10.91
N LYS A 186 20.28 13.29 -11.12
CA LYS A 186 21.41 14.11 -10.70
C LYS A 186 21.27 14.50 -9.23
N VAL A 187 21.80 13.65 -8.34
CA VAL A 187 21.78 13.86 -6.88
C VAL A 187 22.20 15.28 -6.50
N GLY A 188 21.37 15.94 -5.68
CA GLY A 188 21.52 17.35 -5.29
C GLY A 188 20.76 18.34 -6.18
N ALA A 189 20.22 17.90 -7.32
CA ALA A 189 19.34 18.69 -8.18
C ALA A 189 17.99 17.98 -8.37
N VAL A 190 16.91 18.75 -8.46
CA VAL A 190 15.59 18.23 -8.90
C VAL A 190 15.61 18.09 -10.42
N ASN A 191 16.43 17.17 -10.93
CA ASN A 191 16.71 17.05 -12.36
C ASN A 191 17.00 15.60 -12.76
N TRP A 192 16.01 15.01 -13.42
CA TRP A 192 16.10 13.72 -14.09
C TRP A 192 16.63 13.92 -15.51
N SER A 193 17.38 12.95 -16.05
CA SER A 193 17.90 13.04 -17.43
C SER A 193 16.81 13.21 -18.50
N TYR A 194 15.58 12.76 -18.21
CA TYR A 194 14.38 13.05 -18.98
C TYR A 194 13.28 13.58 -18.04
N TRP A 195 12.69 14.74 -18.39
CA TRP A 195 11.81 15.50 -17.52
C TRP A 195 10.71 16.22 -18.31
N GLU A 196 9.49 15.67 -18.27
CA GLU A 196 8.27 16.27 -18.78
C GLU A 196 7.16 16.16 -17.70
N PRO A 197 7.10 17.10 -16.73
CA PRO A 197 6.27 16.94 -15.53
C PRO A 197 4.78 17.27 -15.69
N ASN A 198 4.40 17.94 -16.79
CA ASN A 198 3.11 18.60 -16.98
C ASN A 198 2.53 18.34 -18.38
N ILE A 199 2.57 17.10 -18.88
CA ILE A 199 2.05 16.76 -20.20
C ILE A 199 0.51 16.77 -20.14
N VAL A 200 -0.14 17.73 -20.80
CA VAL A 200 -1.61 17.77 -20.88
C VAL A 200 -2.10 16.56 -21.68
N ILE A 201 -3.00 15.77 -21.10
CA ILE A 201 -3.59 14.60 -21.79
C ILE A 201 -4.65 15.10 -22.79
N PRO A 202 -4.53 14.82 -24.10
CA PRO A 202 -5.48 15.32 -25.10
C PRO A 202 -6.90 14.82 -24.84
N GLY A 203 -7.85 15.75 -24.88
CA GLY A 203 -9.26 15.51 -24.55
C GLY A 203 -9.63 15.76 -23.08
N LEU A 204 -8.66 15.94 -22.17
CA LEU A 204 -8.90 16.08 -20.72
C LEU A 204 -8.44 17.46 -20.17
N SER A 205 -8.66 18.51 -20.96
CA SER A 205 -8.35 19.91 -20.63
C SER A 205 -9.45 20.86 -21.14
N PRO A 206 -10.44 21.25 -20.31
CA PRO A 206 -10.62 20.83 -18.92
C PRO A 206 -10.95 19.33 -18.80
N TYR A 207 -10.69 18.72 -17.64
CA TYR A 207 -11.12 17.35 -17.41
C TYR A 207 -12.65 17.27 -17.26
N PRO A 208 -13.31 16.22 -17.78
CA PRO A 208 -14.72 15.94 -17.53
C PRO A 208 -15.02 15.76 -16.04
N LYS A 209 -16.18 16.23 -15.60
CA LYS A 209 -16.68 16.04 -14.23
C LYS A 209 -17.97 15.22 -14.22
N ASP A 210 -18.26 14.61 -13.09
CA ASP A 210 -19.41 13.71 -12.86
C ASP A 210 -19.53 12.58 -13.90
N THR A 211 -18.40 12.10 -14.38
CA THR A 211 -18.30 10.99 -15.32
C THR A 211 -16.98 10.24 -15.12
N TRP A 212 -16.98 8.96 -15.44
CA TRP A 212 -15.76 8.15 -15.45
C TRP A 212 -14.87 8.53 -16.63
N ILE A 213 -13.59 8.72 -16.33
CA ILE A 213 -12.50 8.86 -17.29
C ILE A 213 -11.69 7.57 -17.19
N ASP A 214 -11.66 6.78 -18.25
CA ASP A 214 -10.81 5.57 -18.31
C ASP A 214 -9.48 5.93 -18.94
N LEU A 215 -8.38 5.41 -18.38
CA LEU A 215 -7.05 5.51 -18.94
C LEU A 215 -6.44 4.12 -19.12
N VAL A 216 -5.72 3.92 -20.23
CA VAL A 216 -4.73 2.86 -20.38
C VAL A 216 -3.37 3.52 -20.63
N ILE A 217 -2.38 3.16 -19.83
CA ILE A 217 -1.02 3.68 -19.88
C ILE A 217 -0.09 2.50 -20.19
N HIS A 218 0.56 2.51 -21.35
CA HIS A 218 1.56 1.52 -21.74
C HIS A 218 2.94 2.06 -21.43
N ILE A 219 3.77 1.26 -20.76
CA ILE A 219 5.17 1.60 -20.48
C ILE A 219 6.06 0.41 -20.84
N ARG A 220 7.03 0.66 -21.72
CA ARG A 220 8.22 -0.19 -21.89
C ARG A 220 9.33 0.38 -21.04
N PHE A 221 9.71 -0.34 -20.00
CA PHE A 221 10.66 0.07 -18.97
C PHE A 221 12.11 -0.15 -19.42
N SER A 222 12.91 0.92 -19.44
CA SER A 222 14.33 0.89 -19.78
C SER A 222 15.09 2.06 -19.16
N GLU A 223 16.31 1.83 -18.68
CA GLU A 223 17.26 2.89 -18.33
C GLU A 223 17.88 3.56 -19.57
N SER A 224 17.79 2.92 -20.73
CA SER A 224 18.30 3.43 -22.00
C SER A 224 17.23 4.17 -22.81
N ALA A 225 17.66 4.96 -23.79
CA ALA A 225 16.81 5.73 -24.71
C ALA A 225 16.07 4.86 -25.76
N ASN A 226 15.50 3.73 -25.33
CA ASN A 226 14.65 2.82 -26.11
C ASN A 226 13.35 2.46 -25.37
N GLY A 227 13.06 3.14 -24.25
CA GLY A 227 11.77 3.08 -23.57
C GLY A 227 10.66 3.76 -24.37
N LEU A 228 9.43 3.47 -23.95
CA LEU A 228 8.18 3.92 -24.57
C LEU A 228 7.16 4.23 -23.48
N VAL A 229 6.42 5.32 -23.66
CA VAL A 229 5.20 5.65 -22.92
C VAL A 229 4.10 5.95 -23.92
N GLU A 230 2.95 5.32 -23.77
CA GLU A 230 1.74 5.63 -24.54
C GLU A 230 0.53 5.73 -23.64
N VAL A 231 -0.39 6.67 -23.91
CA VAL A 231 -1.64 6.82 -23.14
C VAL A 231 -2.85 6.87 -24.08
N TRP A 232 -3.80 5.97 -23.83
CA TRP A 232 -5.16 6.02 -24.36
C TRP A 232 -6.08 6.55 -23.26
N ASN A 233 -7.04 7.40 -23.62
CA ASN A 233 -8.13 7.78 -22.72
C ASN A 233 -9.49 7.74 -23.42
N ARG A 234 -10.55 7.60 -22.63
CA ARG A 234 -11.94 7.80 -23.04
C ARG A 234 -12.77 8.32 -21.87
N VAL A 235 -13.97 8.80 -22.17
CA VAL A 235 -14.89 9.41 -21.21
C VAL A 235 -16.25 8.72 -21.28
N GLY A 236 -16.92 8.53 -20.15
CA GLY A 236 -18.32 8.08 -20.08
C GLY A 236 -18.59 6.68 -20.63
N GLY A 237 -17.56 5.84 -20.80
CA GLY A 237 -17.71 4.52 -21.43
C GLY A 237 -17.76 4.53 -22.96
N GLY A 238 -17.32 5.61 -23.62
CA GLY A 238 -17.20 5.65 -25.09
C GLY A 238 -16.27 4.57 -25.67
N SER A 239 -16.15 4.52 -26.99
CA SER A 239 -15.16 3.65 -27.65
C SER A 239 -13.74 4.09 -27.31
N TRP A 240 -12.83 3.14 -27.10
CA TRP A 240 -11.41 3.44 -27.07
C TRP A 240 -10.95 3.93 -28.46
N PRO A 241 -10.03 4.91 -28.54
CA PRO A 241 -9.45 5.33 -29.81
C PRO A 241 -8.53 4.24 -30.35
N SER A 242 -8.42 4.14 -31.67
CA SER A 242 -7.58 3.15 -32.37
C SER A 242 -6.07 3.36 -32.22
N SER A 243 -5.66 4.52 -31.71
CA SER A 243 -4.27 4.93 -31.46
C SER A 243 -4.17 5.68 -30.14
N PRO A 244 -3.01 5.66 -29.45
CA PRO A 244 -2.83 6.45 -28.23
C PRO A 244 -2.94 7.94 -28.54
N GLN A 245 -3.49 8.72 -27.61
CA GLN A 245 -3.53 10.18 -27.70
C GLN A 245 -2.19 10.83 -27.30
N LEU A 246 -1.38 10.14 -26.50
CA LEU A 246 -0.05 10.58 -26.10
C LEU A 246 0.96 9.46 -26.38
N THR A 247 2.08 9.80 -27.02
CA THR A 247 3.23 8.90 -27.20
C THR A 247 4.52 9.66 -26.85
N ARG A 248 5.45 8.97 -26.17
CA ARG A 248 6.87 9.34 -26.03
C ARG A 248 7.72 8.09 -26.26
N SER A 249 8.55 8.11 -27.30
CA SER A 249 9.41 6.99 -27.69
C SER A 249 10.88 7.41 -27.69
N ASN A 250 11.78 6.44 -27.54
CA ASN A 250 13.22 6.64 -27.47
C ASN A 250 13.66 7.49 -26.26
N ILE A 251 12.97 7.30 -25.14
CA ILE A 251 13.26 7.96 -23.86
C ILE A 251 13.69 6.92 -22.82
N PRO A 252 14.51 7.26 -21.82
CA PRO A 252 14.62 6.43 -20.63
C PRO A 252 13.30 6.46 -19.88
N THR A 253 12.83 5.32 -19.41
CA THR A 253 11.56 5.14 -18.68
C THR A 253 11.77 4.55 -17.28
N MET A 254 12.96 4.05 -16.96
CA MET A 254 13.33 3.69 -15.60
C MET A 254 14.11 4.82 -14.93
N PRO A 255 13.80 5.19 -13.68
CA PRO A 255 14.67 6.03 -12.88
C PRO A 255 15.86 5.22 -12.35
N PHE A 256 17.05 5.82 -12.38
CA PHE A 256 18.29 5.26 -11.83
C PHE A 256 19.20 6.38 -11.31
N SER A 257 20.37 6.05 -10.75
CA SER A 257 21.35 7.05 -10.34
C SER A 257 22.78 6.52 -10.50
N ASN A 258 23.46 6.97 -11.56
CA ASN A 258 24.87 6.66 -11.82
C ASN A 258 25.77 7.07 -10.66
N ALA A 259 25.48 8.22 -10.03
CA ALA A 259 26.26 8.79 -8.94
C ALA A 259 26.26 7.93 -7.67
N THR A 260 25.29 7.04 -7.50
CA THR A 260 25.14 6.16 -6.32
C THR A 260 25.13 4.67 -6.67
N GLY A 261 25.22 4.32 -7.96
CA GLY A 261 25.16 2.94 -8.45
C GLY A 261 23.80 2.28 -8.30
N VAL A 262 22.72 3.06 -8.14
CA VAL A 262 21.36 2.53 -8.00
C VAL A 262 20.74 2.33 -9.39
N HIS A 263 20.66 1.08 -9.83
CA HIS A 263 20.08 0.63 -11.10
C HIS A 263 19.04 -0.47 -10.86
N ASP A 264 18.25 -0.78 -11.88
CA ASP A 264 17.15 -1.77 -11.88
C ASP A 264 16.21 -1.60 -10.67
N ALA A 265 15.84 -0.34 -10.40
CA ALA A 265 15.05 0.02 -9.24
C ALA A 265 13.59 -0.40 -9.41
N LYS A 266 13.14 -1.37 -8.62
CA LYS A 266 11.77 -1.91 -8.67
C LYS A 266 10.76 -0.88 -8.22
N LEU A 267 9.99 -0.33 -9.17
CA LEU A 267 8.91 0.61 -8.87
C LEU A 267 7.72 -0.13 -8.25
N TYR A 268 6.83 0.66 -7.65
CA TYR A 268 5.58 0.19 -7.12
C TYR A 268 4.45 1.19 -7.39
N THR A 269 3.19 0.75 -7.39
CA THR A 269 2.05 1.65 -7.65
C THR A 269 1.43 2.23 -6.36
N GLU A 270 1.03 3.49 -6.43
CA GLU A 270 0.14 4.14 -5.45
C GLU A 270 -1.00 4.89 -6.17
N MET A 271 -2.15 5.05 -5.51
CA MET A 271 -3.26 5.85 -6.04
C MET A 271 -4.18 6.40 -4.95
N GLY A 272 -4.78 7.57 -5.19
CA GLY A 272 -5.65 8.25 -4.22
C GLY A 272 -5.51 9.76 -4.36
N LEU A 273 -5.27 10.47 -3.25
CA LEU A 273 -5.04 11.92 -3.26
C LEU A 273 -3.76 12.29 -2.52
N TYR A 274 -2.86 12.99 -3.21
CA TYR A 274 -1.67 13.61 -2.62
C TYR A 274 -1.38 14.99 -3.25
N PRO A 275 -1.64 16.11 -2.56
CA PRO A 275 -1.41 17.47 -3.06
C PRO A 275 0.07 17.89 -3.19
N GLY A 276 1.03 17.09 -2.71
CA GLY A 276 2.46 17.35 -2.87
C GLY A 276 3.05 18.46 -1.99
N GLY A 277 2.24 19.18 -1.20
CA GLY A 277 2.68 20.32 -0.39
C GLY A 277 1.67 20.74 0.68
N PRO A 278 1.82 21.97 1.25
CA PRO A 278 0.85 22.53 2.19
C PRO A 278 -0.54 22.57 1.59
N TYR A 279 -1.54 22.12 2.35
CA TYR A 279 -2.89 21.91 1.86
C TYR A 279 -3.92 22.34 2.91
N SER A 280 -4.93 23.10 2.48
CA SER A 280 -6.01 23.62 3.32
C SER A 280 -7.41 23.38 2.74
N GLY A 281 -7.50 22.73 1.58
CA GLY A 281 -8.75 22.44 0.89
C GLY A 281 -9.49 21.23 1.45
N SER A 282 -10.47 20.77 0.67
CA SER A 282 -11.05 19.44 0.79
C SER A 282 -11.33 18.90 -0.60
N ASP A 283 -10.76 17.74 -0.92
CA ASP A 283 -10.88 17.09 -2.24
C ASP A 283 -11.48 15.69 -2.07
N THR A 284 -12.20 15.22 -3.10
CA THR A 284 -12.74 13.85 -3.17
C THR A 284 -12.66 13.35 -4.60
N ILE A 285 -12.19 12.11 -4.77
CA ILE A 285 -12.25 11.36 -6.03
C ILE A 285 -12.79 9.96 -5.78
N TYR A 286 -13.16 9.30 -6.87
CA TYR A 286 -13.41 7.86 -6.88
C TYR A 286 -12.48 7.19 -7.89
N LEU A 287 -11.92 6.06 -7.50
CA LEU A 287 -11.00 5.25 -8.29
C LEU A 287 -11.55 3.83 -8.41
N ASP A 288 -11.43 3.25 -9.60
CA ASP A 288 -11.94 1.91 -9.90
C ASP A 288 -11.17 1.28 -11.06
N ASP A 289 -11.39 -0.01 -11.31
CA ASP A 289 -10.87 -0.78 -12.46
C ASP A 289 -9.34 -0.62 -12.64
N TYR A 290 -8.59 -0.60 -11.52
CA TYR A 290 -7.12 -0.64 -11.59
C TYR A 290 -6.66 -2.04 -12.00
N ARG A 291 -5.84 -2.11 -13.06
CA ARG A 291 -5.24 -3.36 -13.50
C ARG A 291 -3.81 -3.17 -13.99
N ARG A 292 -2.99 -4.20 -13.84
CA ARG A 292 -1.74 -4.34 -14.61
C ARG A 292 -1.83 -5.54 -15.54
N GLU A 293 -1.64 -5.27 -16.83
CA GLU A 293 -1.80 -6.21 -17.93
C GLU A 293 -0.51 -6.35 -18.74
N SER A 294 -0.40 -7.47 -19.46
CA SER A 294 0.73 -7.81 -20.35
C SER A 294 0.46 -7.52 -21.83
N SER A 295 -0.72 -6.98 -22.18
CA SER A 295 -1.04 -6.60 -23.56
C SER A 295 -2.09 -5.49 -23.62
N LEU A 296 -2.07 -4.71 -24.72
CA LEU A 296 -3.06 -3.69 -25.00
C LEU A 296 -4.49 -4.27 -25.07
N ALA A 297 -4.66 -5.45 -25.67
CA ALA A 297 -5.97 -6.10 -25.79
C ALA A 297 -6.60 -6.41 -24.43
N ALA A 298 -5.81 -6.91 -23.47
CA ALA A 298 -6.26 -7.13 -22.10
C ALA A 298 -6.57 -5.80 -21.38
N ALA A 299 -5.72 -4.78 -21.56
CA ALA A 299 -5.90 -3.47 -20.92
C ALA A 299 -7.13 -2.70 -21.44
N LEU A 300 -7.40 -2.71 -22.74
CA LEU A 300 -8.63 -2.13 -23.30
C LEU A 300 -9.86 -2.95 -22.89
N GLY A 301 -9.70 -4.27 -22.78
CA GLY A 301 -10.71 -5.26 -22.37
C GLY A 301 -11.82 -5.43 -23.41
N SER A 302 -12.74 -6.38 -23.14
CA SER A 302 -14.10 -6.23 -23.66
C SER A 302 -14.69 -4.92 -23.09
N SER A 303 -15.55 -4.26 -23.87
CA SER A 303 -16.24 -3.03 -23.44
C SER A 303 -16.81 -3.21 -22.03
N ALA A 304 -16.46 -2.30 -21.11
CA ALA A 304 -17.01 -2.29 -19.76
C ALA A 304 -18.54 -2.44 -19.84
N PRO A 305 -19.16 -3.26 -18.97
CA PRO A 305 -20.61 -3.39 -18.95
C PRO A 305 -21.25 -2.01 -18.93
N ALA A 306 -22.31 -1.81 -19.71
CA ALA A 306 -23.02 -0.54 -19.72
C ALA A 306 -23.36 -0.16 -18.27
N PRO A 307 -23.08 1.09 -17.83
CA PRO A 307 -23.22 1.46 -16.43
C PRO A 307 -24.57 1.02 -15.89
N ALA A 308 -24.57 0.32 -14.75
CA ALA A 308 -25.81 -0.08 -14.10
C ALA A 308 -26.72 1.16 -13.97
N PRO A 309 -27.99 1.10 -14.39
CA PRO A 309 -28.86 2.27 -14.39
C PRO A 309 -28.88 2.87 -12.98
N ALA A 310 -28.67 4.19 -12.91
CA ALA A 310 -28.55 4.90 -11.63
C ALA A 310 -29.71 4.50 -10.70
N PRO A 311 -29.45 4.18 -9.42
CA PRO A 311 -30.49 3.76 -8.49
C PRO A 311 -31.66 4.72 -8.53
N ALA A 312 -32.86 4.21 -8.82
CA ALA A 312 -34.05 5.02 -8.91
C ALA A 312 -34.19 5.87 -7.65
N SER A 313 -34.38 7.18 -7.83
CA SER A 313 -34.42 8.16 -6.74
C SER A 313 -35.27 7.65 -5.58
N ALA A 314 -34.68 7.57 -4.38
CA ALA A 314 -35.40 7.09 -3.21
C ALA A 314 -36.73 7.86 -3.07
N PRO A 315 -37.87 7.18 -2.84
CA PRO A 315 -39.16 7.84 -2.74
C PRO A 315 -39.10 9.01 -1.77
N ALA A 316 -39.62 10.17 -2.19
CA ALA A 316 -39.62 11.37 -1.37
C ALA A 316 -40.23 11.03 0.01
N PRO A 317 -39.56 11.40 1.12
CA PRO A 317 -39.98 10.97 2.44
C PRO A 317 -41.41 11.42 2.72
N THR A 318 -42.28 10.46 3.04
CA THR A 318 -43.66 10.71 3.41
C THR A 318 -43.71 11.78 4.51
N PRO A 319 -44.54 12.85 4.38
CA PRO A 319 -44.57 13.92 5.37
C PRO A 319 -44.73 13.37 6.79
N ALA A 320 -43.80 13.73 7.67
CA ALA A 320 -43.80 13.25 9.04
C ALA A 320 -45.10 13.66 9.74
N SER A 321 -45.77 12.69 10.36
CA SER A 321 -46.97 12.93 11.15
C SER A 321 -46.73 14.02 12.20
N ALA A 322 -47.67 14.94 12.36
CA ALA A 322 -47.54 16.06 13.30
C ALA A 322 -47.20 15.55 14.71
N PRO A 323 -46.23 16.16 15.42
CA PRO A 323 -45.82 15.71 16.74
C PRO A 323 -47.00 15.64 17.72
N ALA A 324 -47.15 14.50 18.39
CA ALA A 324 -48.13 14.36 19.47
C ALA A 324 -47.83 15.37 20.60
N PRO A 325 -48.86 15.94 21.27
CA PRO A 325 -48.66 16.91 22.33
C PRO A 325 -47.71 16.40 23.43
N ALA A 326 -46.76 17.24 23.83
CA ALA A 326 -45.78 16.88 24.85
C ALA A 326 -46.47 16.52 26.18
N PRO A 327 -46.14 15.37 26.81
CA PRO A 327 -46.67 15.02 28.12
C PRO A 327 -46.35 16.10 29.17
N ALA A 328 -47.34 16.44 29.99
CA ALA A 328 -47.18 17.42 31.06
C ALA A 328 -46.08 17.00 32.05
N SER A 329 -45.21 17.95 32.40
CA SER A 329 -44.05 17.72 33.27
C SER A 329 -44.45 17.12 34.63
N ALA A 330 -43.86 15.97 34.98
CA ALA A 330 -44.04 15.37 36.29
C ALA A 330 -43.46 16.27 37.41
N PRO A 331 -44.07 16.33 38.61
CA PRO A 331 -43.57 17.14 39.72
C PRO A 331 -42.15 16.77 40.16
N ALA A 332 -41.36 17.77 40.51
CA ALA A 332 -39.98 17.58 40.96
C ALA A 332 -39.92 16.77 42.28
N PRO A 333 -39.00 15.79 42.42
CA PRO A 333 -38.83 15.04 43.66
C PRO A 333 -38.40 15.94 44.84
N ALA A 334 -38.96 15.70 46.02
CA ALA A 334 -38.59 16.39 47.24
C ALA A 334 -37.13 16.08 47.66
N PRO A 335 -36.39 17.05 48.23
CA PRO A 335 -34.98 16.88 48.58
C PRO A 335 -34.78 15.84 49.70
N ALA A 336 -33.77 14.99 49.54
CA ALA A 336 -33.44 13.93 50.50
C ALA A 336 -32.78 14.49 51.79
N PRO A 337 -33.02 13.87 52.97
CA PRO A 337 -32.44 14.32 54.23
C PRO A 337 -30.90 14.26 54.29
N ALA A 338 -30.30 15.24 54.95
CA ALA A 338 -28.84 15.31 55.14
C ALA A 338 -28.31 14.20 56.06
N LYS A 339 -27.12 13.67 55.75
CA LYS A 339 -26.42 12.68 56.59
C LYS A 339 -25.89 13.31 57.89
N PRO A 340 -26.00 12.64 59.05
CA PRO A 340 -25.39 13.11 60.30
C PRO A 340 -23.86 13.15 60.23
N THR A 341 -23.27 14.19 60.81
CA THR A 341 -21.83 14.32 61.06
C THR A 341 -21.37 13.42 62.20
N ALA A 342 -20.25 12.73 62.02
CA ALA A 342 -19.66 11.86 63.05
C ALA A 342 -18.92 12.67 64.14
N PRO A 343 -18.87 12.21 65.41
CA PRO A 343 -18.24 12.96 66.50
C PRO A 343 -16.71 13.05 66.40
N ALA A 344 -16.16 14.17 66.85
CA ALA A 344 -14.72 14.37 66.98
C ALA A 344 -14.10 13.49 68.09
N ARG A 345 -12.89 12.97 67.85
CA ARG A 345 -12.14 12.16 68.82
C ARG A 345 -11.27 13.07 69.72
N PRO A 346 -11.15 12.81 71.04
CA PRO A 346 -10.39 13.68 71.94
C PRO A 346 -8.89 13.70 71.66
N ALA A 347 -8.26 14.84 71.94
CA ALA A 347 -6.82 15.01 71.89
C ALA A 347 -6.11 14.37 73.09
N THR A 348 -4.87 13.92 72.89
CA THR A 348 -3.91 13.58 73.95
C THR A 348 -2.57 14.30 73.71
N PRO A 349 -1.75 14.56 74.76
CA PRO A 349 -0.82 15.67 74.75
C PRO A 349 0.54 15.37 74.11
N ALA A 350 1.26 16.44 73.76
CA ALA A 350 2.55 16.39 73.11
C ALA A 350 3.71 15.95 74.02
N THR A 351 4.64 15.18 73.44
CA THR A 351 6.04 15.14 73.86
C THR A 351 6.96 15.30 72.65
N SER A 352 7.96 16.17 72.80
CA SER A 352 9.04 16.47 71.85
C SER A 352 10.38 16.21 72.56
N PRO A 353 11.54 16.22 71.87
CA PRO A 353 11.81 15.95 70.46
C PRO A 353 13.02 15.01 70.24
N LYS A 354 13.13 14.31 69.10
CA LYS A 354 14.46 13.98 68.54
C LYS A 354 14.45 13.70 67.03
N SER A 355 15.47 14.23 66.35
CA SER A 355 15.72 14.05 64.92
C SER A 355 16.24 12.64 64.60
N ALA A 356 15.69 12.02 63.56
CA ALA A 356 16.33 10.96 62.78
C ALA A 356 15.67 10.87 61.39
N ALA A 357 16.48 10.73 60.34
CA ALA A 357 15.97 10.55 58.97
C ALA A 357 15.34 9.16 58.79
N GLY A 358 14.27 9.06 58.00
CA GLY A 358 13.57 7.80 57.76
C GLY A 358 12.56 7.90 56.62
N ALA A 359 13.04 7.88 55.37
CA ALA A 359 12.16 7.71 54.21
C ALA A 359 11.61 6.27 54.20
N THR A 360 10.31 6.11 54.47
CA THR A 360 9.64 4.80 54.40
C THR A 360 9.50 4.36 52.94
N ALA A 361 10.37 3.43 52.54
CA ALA A 361 10.30 2.81 51.22
C ALA A 361 9.00 2.00 51.07
N VAL A 362 8.30 2.22 49.96
CA VAL A 362 7.31 1.26 49.44
C VAL A 362 8.06 -0.06 49.19
N PRO A 363 7.51 -1.23 49.57
CA PRO A 363 8.21 -2.50 49.39
C PRO A 363 8.57 -2.72 47.92
N ALA A 364 9.86 -2.92 47.67
CA ALA A 364 10.37 -3.21 46.34
C ALA A 364 9.73 -4.49 45.81
N ALA A 365 9.25 -4.45 44.57
CA ALA A 365 8.92 -5.66 43.84
C ALA A 365 10.18 -6.56 43.80
N PRO A 366 10.04 -7.90 43.94
CA PRO A 366 11.18 -8.79 43.98
C PRO A 366 12.04 -8.61 42.73
N GLY A 367 13.34 -8.49 42.93
CA GLY A 367 14.30 -8.14 41.89
C GLY A 367 14.37 -9.19 40.78
N GLY A 368 13.52 -9.03 39.77
CA GLY A 368 13.87 -9.45 38.42
C GLY A 368 15.14 -8.69 38.05
N SER A 369 16.22 -9.42 37.80
CA SER A 369 17.46 -8.85 37.29
C SER A 369 17.16 -7.94 36.10
N GLU A 370 18.01 -6.93 35.86
CA GLU A 370 18.00 -6.21 34.58
C GLU A 370 18.02 -7.26 33.46
N ALA A 371 16.87 -7.45 32.81
CA ALA A 371 16.72 -8.38 31.72
C ALA A 371 17.55 -7.82 30.58
N ALA A 372 18.81 -8.27 30.51
CA ALA A 372 19.89 -7.53 29.89
C ALA A 372 19.47 -7.07 28.49
N VAL A 373 19.43 -5.75 28.30
CA VAL A 373 19.13 -5.10 27.02
C VAL A 373 20.29 -5.40 26.08
N ARG A 374 20.32 -6.62 25.54
CA ARG A 374 21.42 -7.10 24.70
C ARG A 374 21.44 -6.31 23.39
N LEU A 375 22.62 -5.79 23.07
CA LEU A 375 22.87 -4.93 21.92
C LEU A 375 22.77 -5.72 20.61
N LEU A 376 22.16 -5.08 19.60
CA LEU A 376 22.19 -5.40 18.15
C LEU A 376 22.40 -6.89 17.82
N GLU A 377 21.55 -7.76 18.35
CA GLU A 377 21.57 -9.17 17.98
C GLU A 377 20.94 -9.32 16.59
N VAL A 378 21.70 -9.83 15.63
CA VAL A 378 21.15 -10.36 14.38
C VAL A 378 20.49 -11.68 14.75
N LYS A 379 19.15 -11.72 14.77
CA LYS A 379 18.42 -12.95 15.05
C LYS A 379 17.97 -13.60 13.75
N PRO A 380 18.28 -14.88 13.51
CA PRO A 380 17.69 -15.62 12.40
C PRO A 380 16.18 -15.74 12.64
N TYR A 381 15.39 -15.48 11.60
CA TYR A 381 13.93 -15.56 11.65
C TYR A 381 13.35 -16.04 10.33
N VAL A 382 12.12 -16.54 10.38
CA VAL A 382 11.39 -17.01 9.18
C VAL A 382 10.21 -16.09 8.85
N ILE A 383 9.55 -15.54 9.88
CA ILE A 383 8.47 -14.55 9.76
C ILE A 383 8.76 -13.34 10.62
N GLU A 384 8.57 -12.15 10.05
CA GLU A 384 8.31 -10.94 10.80
C GLU A 384 6.81 -10.64 10.71
N TRP A 385 6.17 -10.41 11.86
CA TRP A 385 4.74 -10.08 11.92
C TRP A 385 4.49 -9.14 13.10
N ASP A 386 3.70 -8.08 12.90
CA ASP A 386 3.48 -6.99 13.86
C ASP A 386 4.77 -6.47 14.52
N GLY A 387 5.85 -6.35 13.75
CA GLY A 387 7.17 -5.90 14.23
C GLY A 387 7.89 -6.87 15.18
N ARG A 388 7.42 -8.12 15.30
CA ARG A 388 8.07 -9.21 16.05
C ARG A 388 8.74 -10.19 15.09
N LEU A 389 9.90 -10.70 15.47
CA LEU A 389 10.58 -11.77 14.75
C LEU A 389 10.24 -13.14 15.33
N PHE A 390 9.85 -14.07 14.45
CA PHE A 390 9.55 -15.46 14.80
C PHE A 390 10.65 -16.39 14.25
N PRO A 391 11.42 -17.06 15.14
CA PRO A 391 12.57 -17.89 14.73
C PRO A 391 12.15 -19.18 14.02
N THR A 392 10.89 -19.61 14.17
CA THR A 392 10.35 -20.81 13.51
C THR A 392 8.89 -20.60 13.10
N PRO A 393 8.37 -21.36 12.11
CA PRO A 393 6.94 -21.39 11.79
C PRO A 393 6.07 -21.77 13.00
N GLY A 394 6.58 -22.67 13.85
CA GLY A 394 5.89 -23.11 15.06
C GLY A 394 5.71 -21.98 16.08
N ALA A 395 6.74 -21.16 16.31
CA ALA A 395 6.65 -20.00 17.20
C ALA A 395 5.62 -18.97 16.69
N PHE A 396 5.54 -18.76 15.38
CA PHE A 396 4.53 -17.89 14.78
C PHE A 396 3.11 -18.46 14.91
N ARG A 397 2.92 -19.76 14.64
CA ARG A 397 1.64 -20.45 14.83
C ARG A 397 1.15 -20.36 16.27
N SER A 398 2.00 -20.63 17.25
CA SER A 398 1.66 -20.53 18.68
C SER A 398 1.27 -19.11 19.08
N TYR A 399 1.90 -18.09 18.50
CA TYR A 399 1.51 -16.69 18.71
C TYR A 399 0.10 -16.39 18.19
N LEU A 400 -0.23 -16.78 16.95
CA LEU A 400 -1.57 -16.55 16.40
C LEU A 400 -2.66 -17.30 17.19
N ILE A 401 -2.40 -18.55 17.58
CA ILE A 401 -3.31 -19.32 18.45
C ILE A 401 -3.52 -18.61 19.80
N GLY A 402 -2.46 -18.02 20.38
CA GLY A 402 -2.54 -17.20 21.60
C GLY A 402 -3.35 -15.91 21.45
N LEU A 403 -3.60 -15.44 20.22
CA LEU A 403 -4.52 -14.34 19.90
C LEU A 403 -5.95 -14.80 19.61
N GLY A 404 -6.24 -16.10 19.70
CA GLY A 404 -7.52 -16.67 19.27
C GLY A 404 -7.71 -16.71 17.75
N ILE A 405 -6.63 -16.50 16.98
CA ILE A 405 -6.67 -16.56 15.52
C ILE A 405 -6.54 -18.02 15.08
N ASP A 406 -7.56 -18.53 14.40
CA ASP A 406 -7.48 -19.86 13.79
C ASP A 406 -6.38 -19.89 12.71
N TRP A 407 -5.48 -20.86 12.86
CA TRP A 407 -4.31 -21.00 12.00
C TRP A 407 -4.69 -21.32 10.55
N SER A 408 -5.74 -22.10 10.35
CA SER A 408 -6.20 -22.51 9.02
C SER A 408 -6.80 -21.33 8.27
N ALA A 409 -7.75 -20.63 8.89
CA ALA A 409 -8.36 -19.40 8.35
C ALA A 409 -7.32 -18.29 8.12
N PHE A 410 -6.27 -18.23 8.94
CA PHE A 410 -5.15 -17.32 8.71
C PHE A 410 -4.38 -17.67 7.43
N LEU A 411 -3.99 -18.93 7.21
CA LEU A 411 -3.24 -19.31 6.00
C LEU A 411 -4.08 -19.20 4.73
N GLU A 412 -5.40 -19.42 4.80
CA GLU A 412 -6.35 -19.16 3.71
C GLU A 412 -6.36 -17.67 3.31
N ARG A 413 -6.28 -16.75 4.28
CA ARG A 413 -6.23 -15.28 4.04
C ARG A 413 -4.83 -14.76 3.68
N HIS A 414 -3.78 -15.48 4.08
CA HIS A 414 -2.38 -15.05 3.94
C HIS A 414 -1.49 -16.11 3.24
N PRO A 415 -1.80 -16.52 1.99
CA PRO A 415 -1.07 -17.59 1.28
C PRO A 415 0.42 -17.28 1.02
N ALA A 416 0.79 -15.98 0.99
CA ALA A 416 2.18 -15.54 0.94
C ALA A 416 2.98 -15.96 2.19
N VAL A 417 2.34 -15.93 3.38
CA VAL A 417 2.96 -16.38 4.63
C VAL A 417 3.21 -17.88 4.59
N ALA A 418 2.21 -18.67 4.18
CA ALA A 418 2.31 -20.13 4.05
C ALA A 418 3.48 -20.56 3.14
N SER A 419 3.68 -19.83 2.04
CA SER A 419 4.78 -20.02 1.10
C SER A 419 6.14 -19.66 1.71
N ARG A 420 6.20 -18.58 2.52
CA ARG A 420 7.44 -18.09 3.17
C ARG A 420 7.95 -19.01 4.28
N VAL A 421 7.05 -19.60 5.07
CA VAL A 421 7.42 -20.62 6.09
C VAL A 421 7.64 -22.02 5.52
N ALA A 422 7.49 -22.20 4.19
CA ALA A 422 7.61 -23.48 3.51
C ALA A 422 6.81 -24.60 4.19
N LEU A 423 5.57 -24.30 4.59
CA LEU A 423 4.68 -25.31 5.16
C LEU A 423 4.42 -26.39 4.11
N PRO A 424 4.55 -27.68 4.48
CA PRO A 424 4.16 -28.74 3.57
C PRO A 424 2.65 -28.63 3.33
N TYR A 425 2.25 -28.80 2.07
CA TYR A 425 0.86 -28.63 1.65
C TYR A 425 0.42 -29.78 0.76
N VAL A 426 -0.89 -29.97 0.68
CA VAL A 426 -1.54 -30.84 -0.29
C VAL A 426 -2.23 -29.97 -1.32
N SER A 427 -1.96 -30.21 -2.61
CA SER A 427 -2.78 -29.65 -3.67
C SER A 427 -3.96 -30.57 -3.96
N TRP A 428 -5.16 -30.01 -3.98
CA TRP A 428 -6.39 -30.68 -4.40
C TRP A 428 -7.25 -29.68 -5.16
N ASP A 429 -7.73 -30.04 -6.35
CA ASP A 429 -8.65 -29.21 -7.15
C ASP A 429 -8.11 -27.77 -7.38
N GLY A 430 -6.84 -27.66 -7.78
CA GLY A 430 -6.13 -26.39 -7.99
C GLY A 430 -5.79 -25.59 -6.71
N ARG A 431 -6.33 -25.98 -5.54
CA ARG A 431 -6.17 -25.27 -4.26
C ARG A 431 -5.12 -25.95 -3.37
N ARG A 432 -4.48 -25.18 -2.48
CA ARG A 432 -3.51 -25.67 -1.49
C ARG A 432 -4.15 -25.78 -0.10
N PHE A 433 -3.88 -26.88 0.60
CA PHE A 433 -4.33 -27.16 1.95
C PHE A 433 -3.16 -27.44 2.88
N TYR A 434 -3.18 -26.83 4.06
CA TYR A 434 -2.09 -26.89 5.05
C TYR A 434 -2.48 -27.67 6.32
N ASP A 435 -3.74 -28.10 6.40
CA ASP A 435 -4.30 -28.85 7.52
C ASP A 435 -5.49 -29.73 7.07
N GLN A 436 -5.78 -30.76 7.85
CA GLN A 436 -6.86 -31.72 7.58
C GLN A 436 -8.25 -31.09 7.57
N ALA A 437 -8.53 -30.13 8.46
CA ALA A 437 -9.89 -29.59 8.61
C ALA A 437 -10.30 -28.78 7.37
N SER A 438 -9.37 -27.99 6.80
CA SER A 438 -9.62 -27.20 5.59
C SER A 438 -9.88 -28.06 4.36
N LEU A 439 -9.13 -29.15 4.16
CA LEU A 439 -9.41 -30.08 3.08
C LEU A 439 -10.72 -30.86 3.34
N ALA A 440 -10.97 -31.28 4.58
CA ALA A 440 -12.22 -31.97 4.93
C ALA A 440 -13.47 -31.13 4.66
N ARG A 441 -13.42 -29.80 4.90
CA ARG A 441 -14.50 -28.87 4.53
C ARG A 441 -14.79 -28.87 3.01
N LEU A 442 -13.75 -28.81 2.17
CA LEU A 442 -13.93 -28.86 0.72
C LEU A 442 -14.46 -30.22 0.26
N LEU A 443 -13.87 -31.32 0.73
CA LEU A 443 -14.29 -32.68 0.37
C LEU A 443 -15.74 -32.93 0.77
N ALA A 444 -16.17 -32.47 1.95
CA ALA A 444 -17.56 -32.58 2.39
C ALA A 444 -18.54 -31.85 1.46
N ALA A 445 -18.19 -30.65 0.97
CA ALA A 445 -18.98 -29.94 -0.05
C ALA A 445 -19.06 -30.71 -1.38
N GLN A 446 -18.00 -31.46 -1.73
CA GLN A 446 -17.95 -32.40 -2.87
C GLN A 446 -18.58 -33.78 -2.56
N ARG A 447 -19.22 -33.97 -1.40
CA ARG A 447 -19.78 -35.25 -0.89
C ARG A 447 -18.75 -36.39 -0.75
N VAL A 448 -17.48 -36.07 -0.59
CA VAL A 448 -16.39 -37.01 -0.31
C VAL A 448 -16.03 -36.95 1.18
N SER A 449 -15.92 -38.09 1.85
CA SER A 449 -15.44 -38.11 3.23
C SER A 449 -13.91 -38.04 3.29
N TYR A 450 -13.36 -37.28 4.25
CA TYR A 450 -11.90 -37.20 4.43
C TYR A 450 -11.27 -38.58 4.66
N GLY A 451 -11.96 -39.50 5.35
CA GLY A 451 -11.47 -40.87 5.54
C GLY A 451 -11.33 -41.66 4.23
N ALA A 452 -12.34 -41.59 3.34
CA ALA A 452 -12.28 -42.24 2.03
C ALA A 452 -11.20 -41.63 1.12
N TRP A 453 -11.00 -40.31 1.22
CA TRP A 453 -9.90 -39.63 0.53
C TRP A 453 -8.53 -40.03 1.11
N ALA A 454 -8.36 -40.02 2.43
CA ALA A 454 -7.10 -40.33 3.11
C ALA A 454 -6.61 -41.76 2.83
N LEU A 455 -7.51 -42.73 2.70
CA LEU A 455 -7.18 -44.10 2.29
C LEU A 455 -6.59 -44.17 0.87
N ARG A 456 -6.99 -43.27 -0.04
CA ARG A 456 -6.45 -43.17 -1.41
C ARG A 456 -5.19 -42.29 -1.50
N HIS A 457 -5.02 -41.38 -0.54
CA HIS A 457 -3.93 -40.40 -0.51
C HIS A 457 -3.17 -40.41 0.84
N PRO A 458 -2.63 -41.55 1.29
CA PRO A 458 -2.08 -41.69 2.65
C PRO A 458 -0.89 -40.76 2.93
N GLN A 459 -0.03 -40.50 1.94
CA GLN A 459 1.08 -39.53 2.09
C GLN A 459 0.56 -38.09 2.27
N ALA A 460 -0.50 -37.72 1.55
CA ALA A 460 -1.12 -36.41 1.65
C ALA A 460 -1.85 -36.24 2.99
N ALA A 461 -2.54 -37.28 3.46
CA ALA A 461 -3.13 -37.30 4.80
C ALA A 461 -2.06 -37.18 5.91
N ALA A 462 -0.90 -37.83 5.76
CA ALA A 462 0.22 -37.70 6.70
C ALA A 462 0.78 -36.27 6.73
N ILE A 463 0.91 -35.59 5.59
CA ILE A 463 1.28 -34.16 5.51
C ILE A 463 0.29 -33.30 6.31
N LEU A 464 -1.01 -33.47 6.09
CA LEU A 464 -2.07 -32.68 6.75
C LEU A 464 -2.22 -33.00 8.25
N ALA A 465 -1.79 -34.20 8.68
CA ALA A 465 -1.65 -34.58 10.09
C ALA A 465 -0.37 -34.03 10.75
N GLY A 466 0.46 -33.27 10.02
CA GLY A 466 1.72 -32.71 10.52
C GLY A 466 2.84 -33.74 10.70
N GLN A 467 2.69 -34.96 10.17
CA GLN A 467 3.76 -35.94 10.20
C GLN A 467 4.91 -35.55 9.27
N PRO A 468 6.18 -35.84 9.61
CA PRO A 468 7.32 -35.54 8.77
C PRO A 468 7.34 -36.45 7.54
N ALA A 469 6.60 -36.07 6.50
CA ALA A 469 6.66 -36.74 5.20
C ALA A 469 8.08 -36.67 4.63
N SER A 470 8.69 -37.84 4.39
CA SER A 470 10.02 -38.01 3.81
C SER A 470 10.06 -37.70 2.30
N SER A 471 8.89 -37.64 1.65
CA SER A 471 8.73 -37.43 0.20
C SER A 471 8.08 -36.10 -0.20
N ALA A 472 7.65 -35.28 0.77
CA ALA A 472 7.00 -34.00 0.44
C ALA A 472 8.02 -32.98 -0.10
N PRO A 473 7.74 -32.28 -1.22
CA PRO A 473 8.61 -31.21 -1.71
C PRO A 473 8.64 -30.07 -0.69
N ARG A 474 9.72 -30.02 0.09
CA ARG A 474 10.02 -28.90 0.98
C ARG A 474 10.87 -27.89 0.22
N THR A 475 10.33 -26.70 -0.01
CA THR A 475 11.19 -25.52 -0.16
C THR A 475 11.96 -25.38 1.15
N ALA A 476 13.25 -25.04 1.11
CA ALA A 476 13.92 -24.62 2.34
C ALA A 476 13.22 -23.35 2.86
N ALA A 477 12.85 -23.34 4.14
CA ALA A 477 12.38 -22.11 4.77
C ALA A 477 13.50 -21.07 4.66
N VAL A 478 13.19 -19.91 4.06
CA VAL A 478 14.19 -18.86 3.87
C VAL A 478 14.51 -18.27 5.24
N VAL A 479 15.65 -18.65 5.81
CA VAL A 479 16.18 -18.04 7.02
C VAL A 479 16.65 -16.64 6.64
N LEU A 480 16.07 -15.65 7.32
CA LEU A 480 16.38 -14.26 7.12
C LEU A 480 17.14 -13.73 8.32
N GLU A 481 18.02 -12.77 8.07
CA GLU A 481 18.73 -12.03 9.09
C GLU A 481 18.19 -10.60 9.15
N LYS A 482 17.80 -10.14 10.34
CA LYS A 482 17.40 -8.76 10.57
C LYS A 482 17.93 -8.29 11.92
N ARG A 483 18.42 -7.06 11.96
CA ARG A 483 18.86 -6.42 13.20
C ARG A 483 17.65 -6.14 14.07
N VAL A 484 17.66 -6.68 15.28
CA VAL A 484 16.65 -6.42 16.31
C VAL A 484 16.97 -5.08 16.98
N ALA A 485 15.98 -4.19 17.09
CA ALA A 485 16.14 -2.91 17.78
C ALA A 485 16.24 -3.14 19.31
N LEU A 486 15.36 -3.99 19.83
CA LEU A 486 15.26 -4.37 21.24
C LEU A 486 14.82 -5.84 21.38
N THR A 487 15.42 -6.59 22.30
CA THR A 487 14.80 -7.83 22.83
C THR A 487 14.10 -7.53 24.16
N TRP A 488 12.85 -7.96 24.34
CA TRP A 488 12.11 -7.89 25.60
C TRP A 488 11.40 -9.23 25.86
N GLU A 489 11.50 -9.76 27.09
CA GLU A 489 11.00 -11.11 27.44
C GLU A 489 11.47 -12.21 26.45
N GLY A 490 12.70 -12.10 25.94
CA GLY A 490 13.26 -13.00 24.93
C GLY A 490 12.79 -12.76 23.48
N ILE A 491 11.72 -11.98 23.27
CA ILE A 491 11.16 -11.66 21.94
C ILE A 491 11.90 -10.47 21.33
N GLY A 492 12.31 -10.61 20.06
CA GLY A 492 12.94 -9.54 19.29
C GLY A 492 11.92 -8.64 18.61
N PHE A 493 12.05 -7.33 18.82
CA PHE A 493 11.25 -6.27 18.21
C PHE A 493 12.09 -5.43 17.26
N THR A 494 11.57 -5.19 16.06
CA THR A 494 12.21 -4.35 15.04
C THR A 494 11.74 -2.89 15.09
N THR A 495 10.59 -2.63 15.72
CA THR A 495 9.99 -1.28 15.84
C THR A 495 9.41 -1.04 17.23
N ALA A 496 9.28 0.24 17.61
CA ALA A 496 8.59 0.63 18.83
C ALA A 496 7.09 0.23 18.81
N GLY A 497 6.46 0.25 17.62
CA GLY A 497 5.07 -0.16 17.44
C GLY A 497 4.83 -1.61 17.81
N GLY A 498 5.70 -2.54 17.37
CA GLY A 498 5.58 -3.96 17.71
C GLY A 498 5.67 -4.23 19.22
N LEU A 499 6.54 -3.50 19.92
CA LEU A 499 6.63 -3.57 21.39
C LEU A 499 5.39 -2.96 22.07
N ARG A 500 4.90 -1.81 21.60
CA ARG A 500 3.67 -1.17 22.12
C ARG A 500 2.47 -2.12 22.03
N THR A 501 2.28 -2.81 20.91
CA THR A 501 1.23 -3.83 20.73
C THR A 501 1.42 -5.02 21.67
N PHE A 502 2.66 -5.51 21.85
CA PHE A 502 2.97 -6.59 22.78
C PHE A 502 2.66 -6.27 24.24
N LEU A 503 2.95 -5.04 24.68
CA LEU A 503 2.67 -4.58 26.03
C LEU A 503 1.17 -4.37 26.25
N ALA A 504 0.46 -3.79 25.27
CA ALA A 504 -0.99 -3.64 25.31
C ALA A 504 -1.72 -4.98 25.47
N GLN A 505 -1.28 -6.03 24.78
CA GLN A 505 -1.82 -7.40 24.92
C GLN A 505 -1.60 -8.02 26.32
N ARG A 506 -0.68 -7.49 27.12
CA ARG A 506 -0.45 -7.88 28.53
C ARG A 506 -1.12 -6.93 29.54
N GLY A 507 -1.92 -5.97 29.07
CA GLY A 507 -2.47 -4.89 29.93
C GLY A 507 -1.42 -3.89 30.43
N ILE A 508 -0.21 -3.88 29.85
CA ILE A 508 0.87 -2.97 30.24
C ILE A 508 0.74 -1.68 29.42
N GLY A 509 0.37 -0.59 30.09
CA GLY A 509 0.26 0.73 29.46
C GLY A 509 1.61 1.27 28.98
N TRP A 510 1.66 1.69 27.70
CA TRP A 510 2.87 2.16 27.02
C TRP A 510 3.62 3.26 27.77
N ASP A 511 2.91 4.30 28.22
CA ASP A 511 3.49 5.40 28.99
C ASP A 511 4.13 4.92 30.30
N ALA A 512 3.43 4.06 31.05
CA ALA A 512 3.90 3.52 32.32
C ALA A 512 5.12 2.60 32.14
N PHE A 513 5.17 1.88 31.01
CA PHE A 513 6.33 1.08 30.62
C PHE A 513 7.54 1.98 30.32
N LEU A 514 7.40 2.98 29.44
CA LEU A 514 8.53 3.85 29.08
C LEU A 514 9.08 4.64 30.27
N SER A 515 8.22 5.09 31.19
CA SER A 515 8.65 5.75 32.43
C SER A 515 9.40 4.82 33.39
N ARG A 516 9.17 3.50 33.36
CA ARG A 516 9.92 2.50 34.14
C ARG A 516 11.17 1.99 33.43
N HIS A 517 11.23 2.12 32.10
CA HIS A 517 12.29 1.57 31.26
C HIS A 517 12.87 2.64 30.30
N PRO A 518 13.48 3.73 30.81
CA PRO A 518 13.97 4.83 29.98
C PRO A 518 15.08 4.40 28.99
N ALA A 519 15.87 3.38 29.33
CA ALA A 519 16.86 2.79 28.43
C ALA A 519 16.21 2.15 27.18
N VAL A 520 15.00 1.57 27.33
CA VAL A 520 14.23 1.04 26.18
C VAL A 520 13.77 2.18 25.28
N ALA A 521 13.31 3.29 25.86
CA ALA A 521 12.87 4.45 25.09
C ALA A 521 14.01 5.07 24.27
N GLN A 522 15.18 5.29 24.91
CA GLN A 522 16.40 5.73 24.22
C GLN A 522 16.80 4.75 23.11
N ARG A 523 16.73 3.45 23.38
CA ARG A 523 17.12 2.40 22.42
C ARG A 523 16.23 2.35 21.18
N LEU A 524 14.94 2.63 21.36
CA LEU A 524 13.96 2.74 20.28
C LEU A 524 14.02 4.09 19.54
N GLY A 525 14.98 4.96 19.86
CA GLY A 525 15.11 6.29 19.26
C GLY A 525 13.99 7.27 19.65
N LEU A 526 13.24 6.97 20.71
CA LEU A 526 12.14 7.82 21.15
C LEU A 526 12.69 9.09 21.77
N SER A 527 12.36 10.23 21.17
CA SER A 527 12.66 11.53 21.77
C SER A 527 11.86 11.74 23.05
N SER A 528 12.43 12.52 23.96
CA SER A 528 11.80 12.89 25.23
C SER A 528 11.83 14.39 25.46
N VAL A 529 10.97 14.84 26.36
CA VAL A 529 11.08 16.14 27.02
C VAL A 529 11.26 15.93 28.51
N ASN A 530 12.17 16.70 29.11
CA ASN A 530 12.37 16.71 30.56
C ASN A 530 11.46 17.77 31.19
N MET A 531 10.50 17.34 32.00
CA MET A 531 9.56 18.19 32.71
C MET A 531 9.77 18.02 34.22
N GLY A 532 10.45 18.98 34.85
CA GLY A 532 10.71 18.94 36.29
C GLY A 532 11.54 17.74 36.77
N GLY A 533 12.48 17.26 35.95
CA GLY A 533 13.28 16.06 36.22
C GLY A 533 12.68 14.76 35.69
N VAL A 534 11.42 14.77 35.24
CA VAL A 534 10.74 13.59 34.68
C VAL A 534 10.92 13.55 33.15
N GLN A 535 11.45 12.43 32.64
CA GLN A 535 11.51 12.18 31.20
C GLN A 535 10.15 11.73 30.68
N ILE A 536 9.63 12.44 29.69
CA ILE A 536 8.32 12.18 29.07
C ILE A 536 8.51 11.90 27.59
N TYR A 537 8.00 10.76 27.12
CA TYR A 537 8.22 10.24 25.76
C TYR A 537 7.00 10.32 24.84
N THR A 538 5.80 10.56 25.40
CA THR A 538 4.53 10.57 24.67
C THR A 538 3.71 11.82 24.95
N ARG A 539 2.86 12.20 23.99
CA ARG A 539 1.93 13.33 24.13
C ARG A 539 0.88 13.08 25.23
N SER A 540 0.42 11.83 25.39
CA SER A 540 -0.51 11.45 26.47
C SER A 540 0.10 11.61 27.85
N ALA A 541 1.35 11.17 28.05
CA ALA A 541 2.06 11.35 29.32
C ALA A 541 2.33 12.84 29.60
N LEU A 542 2.71 13.63 28.59
CA LEU A 542 2.89 15.07 28.73
C LEU A 542 1.58 15.78 29.11
N SER A 543 0.46 15.40 28.49
CA SER A 543 -0.86 15.98 28.79
C SER A 543 -1.25 15.76 30.26
N ARG A 544 -1.04 14.53 30.79
CA ARG A 544 -1.31 14.21 32.19
C ARG A 544 -0.36 14.95 33.15
N TRP A 545 0.93 15.05 32.82
CA TRP A 545 1.88 15.82 33.62
C TRP A 545 1.50 17.30 33.66
N LEU A 546 1.17 17.90 32.51
CA LEU A 546 0.76 19.31 32.43
C LEU A 546 -0.52 19.56 33.22
N ALA A 547 -1.54 18.70 33.10
CA ALA A 547 -2.79 18.83 33.84
C ALA A 547 -2.57 18.80 35.37
N ALA A 548 -1.68 17.91 35.85
CA ALA A 548 -1.30 17.84 37.27
C ALA A 548 -0.56 19.08 37.79
N HIS A 549 0.01 19.90 36.89
CA HIS A 549 0.74 21.14 37.21
C HIS A 549 0.01 22.41 36.70
N GLY A 550 -1.32 22.35 36.50
CA GLY A 550 -2.14 23.50 36.09
C GLY A 550 -1.93 23.98 34.65
N GLY A 551 -1.21 23.23 33.83
CA GLY A 551 -0.98 23.48 32.41
C GLY A 551 -1.98 22.76 31.49
N SER A 552 -1.87 23.00 30.19
CA SER A 552 -2.61 22.23 29.17
C SER A 552 -1.71 21.92 27.97
N LEU A 553 -1.92 20.74 27.36
CA LEU A 553 -1.12 20.32 26.21
C LEU A 553 -1.19 21.32 25.07
N ALA A 554 -2.38 21.83 24.72
CA ALA A 554 -2.54 22.82 23.64
C ALA A 554 -1.70 24.08 23.85
N LYS A 555 -1.71 24.68 25.06
CA LYS A 555 -0.89 25.86 25.39
C LYS A 555 0.61 25.55 25.36
N TRP A 556 1.01 24.33 25.72
CA TRP A 556 2.41 23.91 25.67
C TRP A 556 2.87 23.66 24.24
N VAL A 557 2.07 22.99 23.40
CA VAL A 557 2.37 22.73 21.98
C VAL A 557 2.54 24.04 21.20
N LEU A 558 1.68 25.04 21.44
CA LEU A 558 1.82 26.37 20.85
C LEU A 558 3.14 27.08 21.21
N LYS A 559 3.70 26.82 22.40
CA LYS A 559 4.99 27.39 22.84
C LYS A 559 6.20 26.55 22.42
N HIS A 560 6.01 25.26 22.17
CA HIS A 560 7.08 24.29 21.95
C HIS A 560 6.77 23.32 20.77
N PRO A 561 6.40 23.83 19.57
CA PRO A 561 5.90 22.99 18.47
C PRO A 561 6.88 21.89 18.05
N GLY A 562 8.15 22.24 17.80
CA GLY A 562 9.19 21.27 17.44
C GLY A 562 9.51 20.25 18.54
N ALA A 563 9.17 20.51 19.81
CA ALA A 563 9.27 19.51 20.87
C ALA A 563 8.04 18.60 20.93
N ALA A 564 6.86 19.12 20.61
CA ALA A 564 5.62 18.34 20.48
C ALA A 564 5.66 17.36 19.28
N GLU A 565 6.26 17.78 18.16
CA GLU A 565 6.48 16.96 16.96
C GLU A 565 7.35 15.73 17.26
N ARG A 566 8.35 15.87 18.13
CA ARG A 566 9.26 14.78 18.51
C ARG A 566 8.66 13.76 19.48
N LEU A 567 7.59 14.11 20.22
CA LEU A 567 6.95 13.18 21.15
C LEU A 567 6.04 12.20 20.42
N THR A 568 6.10 10.93 20.82
CA THR A 568 5.26 9.87 20.23
C THR A 568 3.78 10.16 20.51
N ALA A 569 2.92 9.90 19.53
CA ALA A 569 1.47 10.02 19.65
C ALA A 569 0.87 8.99 20.63
#